data_AF-A0A9P6EEY3-F1
#
_entry.id   AF-A0A9P6EEY3-F1
#
_cell.length_a   1.000
_cell.length_b   1.000
_cell.length_c   1.000
_cell.angle_alpha   90.00
_cell.angle_beta   90.00
_cell.angle_gamma   90.00
#
_symmetry.space_group_name_H-M   'P 1'
#
loop_
_entity.id
_entity.type
_entity.pdbx_description
1 polymer ?
#
loop_
_entity_poly.entity_id
_entity_poly.type
_entity_poly.pdbx_seq_one_letter_code
_entity_poly.pdbx_strand_id
1 'polypeptide(L)'
;MPFDLRVLVKRLHQSPLIQFLIPKQLTNQNLLRNVTKSGNQYNKFRTDFANEQGADFISPAALPSMAGDSKPEIKVLVVCLGNICRSPMGEAVLRDVAKKRGINVEVDSAGTAGYHVGEEPDERTVAVCRKNKVPIDSLARQVATSDFINFTYILASDENNLRNLERIRPSNGTATVRLWGSYLDNKPIPDPYYGGLGGFDKVYDQCVNLSNAFLDEVTK
;
A
#
# COMPACT_ATOMS: atom_id res chain seq x y z
N MET A 1 21.16 7.14 18.97
CA MET A 1 21.01 6.36 20.22
C MET A 1 19.95 5.29 19.98
N PRO A 2 20.21 3.99 20.21
CA PRO A 2 19.25 2.95 19.86
C PRO A 2 18.11 2.87 20.89
N PHE A 3 16.90 2.64 20.39
CA PHE A 3 15.64 2.59 21.11
C PHE A 3 15.54 1.27 21.90
N ASP A 4 15.56 1.33 23.23
CA ASP A 4 15.53 0.14 24.09
C ASP A 4 14.09 -0.35 24.33
N LEU A 5 13.70 -1.42 23.64
CA LEU A 5 12.39 -2.08 23.80
C LEU A 5 12.09 -2.53 25.25
N ARG A 6 13.10 -2.68 26.11
CA ARG A 6 12.91 -3.11 27.51
C ARG A 6 12.24 -2.02 28.36
N VAL A 7 12.36 -0.75 27.97
CA VAL A 7 11.74 0.38 28.67
C VAL A 7 10.25 0.49 28.33
N LEU A 8 9.86 0.12 27.11
CA LEU A 8 8.46 0.16 26.66
C LEU A 8 7.62 -0.95 27.32
N VAL A 9 8.18 -2.15 27.46
CA VAL A 9 7.51 -3.28 28.13
C VAL A 9 7.28 -3.02 29.63
N LYS A 10 8.19 -2.29 30.30
CA LYS A 10 8.00 -1.91 31.71
C LYS A 10 6.90 -0.87 31.92
N ARG A 11 6.58 -0.02 30.92
CA ARG A 11 5.50 0.97 31.02
C ARG A 11 4.11 0.38 30.76
N LEU A 12 4.01 -0.73 30.04
CA LEU A 12 2.73 -1.40 29.78
C LEU A 12 2.21 -2.21 30.99
N HIS A 13 3.06 -2.49 31.99
CA HIS A 13 2.69 -3.27 33.17
C HIS A 13 2.12 -2.45 34.35
N GLN A 14 1.96 -1.13 34.22
CA GLN A 14 1.45 -0.26 35.30
C GLN A 14 0.11 0.44 34.99
N SER A 15 -0.58 0.06 33.91
CA SER A 15 -1.92 0.58 33.62
C SER A 15 -3.00 -0.36 34.15
N PRO A 16 -3.92 0.09 35.04
CA PRO A 16 -4.94 -0.76 35.65
C PRO A 16 -6.12 -1.12 34.72
N LEU A 17 -5.99 -0.95 33.40
CA LEU A 17 -7.08 -1.14 32.43
C LEU A 17 -6.92 -2.34 31.48
N ILE A 18 -5.92 -3.20 31.67
CA ILE A 18 -5.76 -4.42 30.85
C ILE A 18 -5.76 -5.65 31.76
N GLN A 19 -6.90 -5.93 32.39
CA GLN A 19 -7.08 -7.14 33.22
C GLN A 19 -8.30 -7.98 32.83
N PHE A 20 -8.96 -7.65 31.72
CA PHE A 20 -10.04 -8.44 31.14
C PHE A 20 -9.66 -8.79 29.70
N LEU A 21 -9.15 -10.01 29.49
CA LEU A 21 -9.15 -10.82 28.26
C LEU A 21 -7.93 -11.77 28.18
N ILE A 22 -7.59 -12.48 29.26
CA ILE A 22 -6.77 -13.69 29.16
C ILE A 22 -7.40 -14.79 30.03
N PRO A 23 -7.84 -15.93 29.44
CA PRO A 23 -8.25 -17.10 30.21
C PRO A 23 -7.07 -17.66 31.01
N LYS A 24 -7.27 -17.83 32.32
CA LYS A 24 -6.35 -18.50 33.24
C LYS A 24 -6.25 -19.98 32.91
N GLN A 25 -5.31 -20.40 32.07
CA GLN A 25 -4.58 -21.68 32.20
C GLN A 25 -3.23 -21.53 31.50
N LEU A 26 -2.20 -22.21 32.01
CA LEU A 26 -0.78 -22.21 31.60
C LEU A 26 0.16 -21.26 32.37
N THR A 27 0.14 -21.36 33.70
CA THR A 27 1.38 -21.23 34.48
C THR A 27 2.08 -22.58 34.52
N ASN A 28 3.13 -22.76 33.73
CA ASN A 28 4.22 -23.63 34.17
C ASN A 28 5.56 -23.20 33.54
N GLN A 29 6.53 -22.99 34.42
CA GLN A 29 7.90 -22.64 34.11
C GLN A 29 8.55 -23.76 33.28
N ASN A 30 8.70 -23.59 31.96
CA ASN A 30 9.66 -24.38 31.16
C ASN A 30 9.89 -23.86 29.72
N LEU A 31 9.73 -22.56 29.44
CA LEU A 31 9.93 -22.01 28.08
C LEU A 31 11.30 -21.35 27.84
N LEU A 32 12.31 -21.62 28.67
CA LEU A 32 13.69 -21.12 28.47
C LEU A 32 14.72 -22.23 28.15
N ARG A 33 14.29 -23.38 27.60
CA ARG A 33 15.22 -24.46 27.19
C ARG A 33 15.10 -24.97 25.75
N ASN A 34 14.24 -24.40 24.90
CA ASN A 34 14.04 -24.91 23.53
C ASN A 34 14.56 -24.00 22.39
N VAL A 35 15.46 -23.06 22.68
CA VAL A 35 16.03 -22.18 21.63
C VAL A 35 17.30 -22.73 20.97
N THR A 36 17.71 -23.98 21.25
CA THR A 36 18.92 -24.58 20.62
C THR A 36 18.72 -25.93 19.94
N LYS A 37 17.48 -26.34 19.61
CA LYS A 37 17.22 -27.64 18.94
C LYS A 37 16.07 -27.62 17.90
N SER A 38 16.03 -26.64 16.98
CA SER A 38 15.11 -26.70 15.82
C SER A 38 15.77 -26.54 14.45
N GLY A 39 17.09 -26.33 14.38
CA GLY A 39 17.84 -26.28 13.11
C GLY A 39 18.10 -27.62 12.44
N ASN A 40 17.68 -28.75 13.02
CA ASN A 40 18.03 -30.09 12.54
C ASN A 40 16.82 -31.00 12.24
N GLN A 41 15.61 -30.43 12.14
CA GLN A 41 14.39 -31.16 11.78
C GLN A 41 13.94 -30.87 10.33
N TYR A 42 14.44 -29.79 9.72
CA TYR A 42 14.16 -29.46 8.32
C TYR A 42 14.94 -30.31 7.31
N ASN A 43 16.09 -30.87 7.70
CA ASN A 43 16.92 -31.70 6.83
C ASN A 43 16.58 -33.20 6.87
N LYS A 44 15.72 -33.64 7.80
CA LYS A 44 15.31 -35.06 7.91
C LYS A 44 14.05 -35.39 7.10
N PHE A 45 13.14 -34.44 6.92
CA PHE A 45 11.95 -34.65 6.07
C PHE A 45 12.25 -34.63 4.57
N ARG A 46 13.43 -34.16 4.16
CA ARG A 46 13.84 -34.07 2.75
C ARG A 46 14.63 -35.29 2.26
N THR A 47 15.12 -36.14 3.17
CA THR A 47 15.87 -37.36 2.82
C THR A 47 15.03 -38.63 2.86
N ASP A 48 13.87 -38.61 3.52
CA ASP A 48 13.07 -39.83 3.72
C ASP A 48 12.00 -40.04 2.63
N PHE A 49 11.76 -39.06 1.76
CA PHE A 49 10.86 -39.18 0.59
C PHE A 49 11.56 -39.58 -0.72
N ALA A 50 12.90 -39.62 -0.73
CA ALA A 50 13.69 -39.82 -1.94
C ALA A 50 14.14 -41.29 -2.15
N ASN A 51 13.68 -42.24 -1.33
CA ASN A 51 14.23 -43.60 -1.34
C ASN A 51 13.20 -44.74 -1.32
N GLU A 52 11.97 -44.48 -1.77
CA GLU A 52 10.97 -45.53 -2.03
C GLU A 52 10.15 -45.22 -3.28
N GLN A 53 10.79 -45.22 -4.45
CA GLN A 53 10.23 -45.73 -5.72
C GLN A 53 11.27 -45.59 -6.83
N GLY A 54 11.38 -46.66 -7.64
CA GLY A 54 12.42 -46.89 -8.61
C GLY A 54 12.49 -45.85 -9.75
N ALA A 55 13.65 -45.87 -10.39
CA ALA A 55 14.02 -45.04 -11.51
C ALA A 55 13.03 -45.13 -12.69
N ASP A 56 12.68 -43.96 -13.24
CA ASP A 56 12.45 -43.78 -14.67
C ASP A 56 12.90 -42.37 -15.07
N PHE A 57 13.70 -42.33 -16.14
CA PHE A 57 14.26 -41.13 -16.76
C PHE A 57 13.13 -40.21 -17.27
N ILE A 58 13.02 -39.00 -16.72
CA ILE A 58 12.32 -37.88 -17.37
C ILE A 58 13.29 -36.70 -17.45
N SER A 59 13.50 -36.25 -18.69
CA SER A 59 14.25 -35.05 -19.10
C SER A 59 13.88 -33.81 -18.27
N PRO A 60 14.81 -32.88 -17.96
CA PRO A 60 14.51 -31.67 -17.21
C PRO A 60 13.80 -30.65 -18.11
N ALA A 61 12.55 -30.92 -18.48
CA ALA A 61 11.66 -29.94 -19.06
C ALA A 61 10.98 -29.17 -17.90
N ALA A 62 11.48 -27.95 -17.68
CA ALA A 62 10.81 -26.80 -17.06
C ALA A 62 9.72 -27.11 -16.02
N LEU A 63 10.10 -27.16 -14.74
CA LEU A 63 9.18 -26.85 -13.65
C LEU A 63 8.67 -25.42 -13.81
N PRO A 64 7.36 -25.14 -13.72
CA PRO A 64 6.85 -23.78 -13.75
C PRO A 64 7.39 -23.01 -12.54
N SER A 65 8.05 -21.89 -12.83
CA SER A 65 8.53 -20.90 -11.88
C SER A 65 7.38 -20.48 -10.96
N MET A 66 7.48 -20.83 -9.68
CA MET A 66 6.62 -20.29 -8.63
C MET A 66 6.86 -18.78 -8.58
N ALA A 67 5.81 -18.00 -8.84
CA ALA A 67 5.81 -16.54 -8.90
C ALA A 67 6.69 -15.94 -7.81
N GLY A 68 7.86 -15.45 -8.23
CA GLY A 68 8.86 -14.86 -7.37
C GLY A 68 8.46 -13.47 -6.90
N ASP A 69 9.16 -13.03 -5.85
CA ASP A 69 9.24 -11.67 -5.32
C ASP A 69 9.74 -10.66 -6.36
N SER A 70 9.04 -10.52 -7.50
CA SER A 70 9.35 -9.49 -8.48
C SER A 70 8.84 -8.16 -7.96
N LYS A 71 9.76 -7.20 -7.78
CA LYS A 71 9.44 -5.78 -7.51
C LYS A 71 8.35 -5.31 -8.48
N PRO A 72 7.30 -4.60 -8.03
CA PRO A 72 6.23 -4.15 -8.90
C PRO A 72 6.79 -3.24 -10.00
N GLU A 73 6.48 -3.56 -11.24
CA GLU A 73 6.89 -2.80 -12.43
C GLU A 73 6.10 -1.48 -12.54
N ILE A 74 4.88 -1.47 -12.00
CA ILE A 74 3.99 -0.31 -11.98
C ILE A 74 3.98 0.30 -10.58
N LYS A 75 4.60 1.47 -10.46
CA LYS A 75 4.57 2.30 -9.25
C LYS A 75 3.81 3.58 -9.54
N VAL A 76 2.79 3.87 -8.74
CA VAL A 76 1.86 4.98 -8.96
C VAL A 76 1.85 5.92 -7.77
N LEU A 77 2.01 7.21 -8.03
CA LEU A 77 1.81 8.28 -7.04
C LEU A 77 0.55 9.08 -7.39
N VAL A 78 -0.44 9.06 -6.52
CA VAL A 78 -1.65 9.90 -6.68
C VAL A 78 -1.42 11.24 -5.99
N VAL A 79 -1.67 12.35 -6.68
CA VAL A 79 -1.35 13.70 -6.19
C VAL A 79 -2.56 14.61 -6.17
N CYS A 80 -2.79 15.27 -5.04
CA CYS A 80 -3.73 16.39 -4.94
C CYS A 80 -3.05 17.61 -4.30
N LEU A 81 -3.82 18.60 -3.85
CA LEU A 81 -3.25 19.79 -3.21
C LEU A 81 -2.67 19.49 -1.82
N GLY A 82 -3.51 19.00 -0.91
CA GLY A 82 -3.20 18.89 0.52
C GLY A 82 -2.91 17.48 1.03
N ASN A 83 -3.11 16.44 0.22
CA ASN A 83 -2.93 15.03 0.60
C ASN A 83 -3.76 14.53 1.79
N ILE A 84 -4.94 15.10 2.02
CA ILE A 84 -5.87 14.64 3.08
C ILE A 84 -7.22 14.14 2.53
N CYS A 85 -7.62 14.59 1.32
CA CYS A 85 -8.93 14.24 0.73
C CYS A 85 -8.78 13.29 -0.47
N ARG A 86 -8.50 13.88 -1.64
CA ARG A 86 -8.54 13.19 -2.93
C ARG A 86 -7.45 12.14 -3.10
N SER A 87 -6.18 12.49 -2.86
CA SER A 87 -5.09 11.56 -3.11
C SER A 87 -4.99 10.38 -2.14
N PRO A 88 -5.27 10.51 -0.81
CA PRO A 88 -5.39 9.34 0.06
C PRO A 88 -6.53 8.40 -0.35
N MET A 89 -7.68 8.96 -0.76
CA MET A 89 -8.79 8.18 -1.30
C MET A 89 -8.37 7.45 -2.57
N GLY A 90 -7.71 8.16 -3.48
CA GLY A 90 -7.24 7.60 -4.74
C GLY A 90 -6.21 6.49 -4.56
N GLU A 91 -5.27 6.64 -3.63
CA GLU A 91 -4.30 5.60 -3.26
C GLU A 91 -5.01 4.34 -2.76
N ALA A 92 -5.89 4.50 -1.76
CA ALA A 92 -6.62 3.40 -1.15
C ALA A 92 -7.48 2.65 -2.18
N VAL A 93 -8.21 3.39 -3.03
CA VAL A 93 -9.09 2.82 -4.06
C VAL A 93 -8.29 2.14 -5.17
N LEU A 94 -7.23 2.78 -5.69
CA LEU A 94 -6.43 2.18 -6.76
C LEU A 94 -5.75 0.89 -6.29
N ARG A 95 -5.20 0.89 -5.07
CA ARG A 95 -4.60 -0.29 -4.46
C ARG A 95 -5.62 -1.43 -4.32
N ASP A 96 -6.82 -1.12 -3.83
CA ASP A 96 -7.89 -2.11 -3.65
C ASP A 96 -8.40 -2.67 -4.98
N VAL A 97 -8.64 -1.82 -5.99
CA VAL A 97 -9.04 -2.24 -7.33
C VAL A 97 -7.97 -3.13 -7.98
N ALA A 98 -6.70 -2.74 -7.92
CA ALA A 98 -5.61 -3.53 -8.47
C ALA A 98 -5.49 -4.90 -7.78
N LYS A 99 -5.59 -4.92 -6.43
CA LYS A 99 -5.60 -6.17 -5.65
C LYS A 99 -6.75 -7.09 -6.06
N LYS A 100 -7.97 -6.56 -6.20
CA LYS A 100 -9.15 -7.32 -6.66
C LYS A 100 -8.99 -7.89 -8.07
N ARG A 101 -8.20 -7.20 -8.92
CA ARG A 101 -7.87 -7.63 -10.28
C ARG A 101 -6.63 -8.53 -10.36
N GLY A 102 -5.94 -8.81 -9.25
CA GLY A 102 -4.70 -9.59 -9.24
C GLY A 102 -3.52 -8.88 -9.90
N ILE A 103 -3.55 -7.54 -10.00
CA ILE A 103 -2.48 -6.75 -10.61
C ILE A 103 -1.53 -6.26 -9.51
N ASN A 104 -0.24 -6.56 -9.65
CA ASN A 104 0.79 -6.12 -8.71
C ASN A 104 1.20 -4.67 -8.99
N VAL A 105 0.69 -3.73 -8.19
CA VAL A 105 1.04 -2.31 -8.26
C VAL A 105 1.47 -1.79 -6.89
N GLU A 106 2.47 -0.92 -6.87
CA GLU A 106 2.79 -0.11 -5.69
C GLU A 106 2.06 1.23 -5.83
N VAL A 107 1.34 1.64 -4.80
CA VAL A 107 0.58 2.91 -4.81
C VAL A 107 0.92 3.70 -3.57
N ASP A 108 1.18 4.99 -3.74
CA ASP A 108 1.38 5.97 -2.68
C ASP A 108 0.59 7.25 -3.02
N SER A 109 0.49 8.19 -2.08
CA SER A 109 -0.10 9.50 -2.29
C SER A 109 0.75 10.65 -1.76
N ALA A 110 0.57 11.83 -2.37
CA ALA A 110 1.24 13.05 -1.94
C ALA A 110 0.41 14.31 -2.25
N GLY A 111 0.89 15.44 -1.73
CA GLY A 111 0.30 16.77 -1.90
C GLY A 111 1.29 17.75 -2.51
N THR A 112 0.82 18.71 -3.31
CA THR A 112 1.70 19.74 -3.89
C THR A 112 2.11 20.81 -2.88
N ALA A 113 1.27 21.10 -1.87
CA ALA A 113 1.43 22.29 -1.01
C ALA A 113 1.98 22.02 0.40
N GLY A 114 2.13 20.75 0.81
CA GLY A 114 2.78 20.39 2.09
C GLY A 114 2.09 20.88 3.37
N TYR A 115 0.87 21.43 3.29
CA TYR A 115 0.19 22.04 4.45
C TYR A 115 -0.14 21.07 5.58
N HIS A 116 -0.37 19.80 5.24
CA HIS A 116 -0.87 18.78 6.17
C HIS A 116 0.17 17.68 6.44
N VAL A 117 1.46 17.93 6.22
CA VAL A 117 2.48 16.87 6.35
C VAL A 117 2.42 16.21 7.74
N GLY A 118 2.28 14.89 7.76
CA GLY A 118 2.16 14.07 8.97
C GLY A 118 0.73 13.89 9.49
N GLU A 119 -0.27 14.56 8.91
CA GLU A 119 -1.67 14.41 9.29
C GLU A 119 -2.30 13.15 8.67
N GLU A 120 -3.32 12.62 9.36
CA GLU A 120 -4.17 11.56 8.83
C GLU A 120 -5.11 12.10 7.72
N PRO A 121 -5.69 11.22 6.89
CA PRO A 121 -6.68 11.62 5.90
C PRO A 121 -7.91 12.24 6.57
N ASP A 122 -8.58 13.15 5.86
CA ASP A 122 -9.83 13.78 6.31
C ASP A 122 -10.84 12.71 6.74
N GLU A 123 -11.46 12.89 7.92
CA GLU A 123 -12.37 11.90 8.50
C GLU A 123 -13.52 11.53 7.56
N ARG A 124 -13.95 12.43 6.67
CA ARG A 124 -15.00 12.16 5.66
C ARG A 124 -14.47 11.23 4.58
N THR A 125 -13.22 11.38 4.16
CA THR A 125 -12.52 10.43 3.27
C THR A 125 -12.45 9.05 3.93
N VAL A 126 -12.01 9.00 5.19
CA VAL A 126 -11.94 7.74 5.95
C VAL A 126 -13.31 7.09 6.08
N ALA A 127 -14.36 7.89 6.36
CA ALA A 127 -15.72 7.41 6.46
C ALA A 127 -16.24 6.80 5.15
N VAL A 128 -15.98 7.42 4.00
CA VAL A 128 -16.38 6.89 2.68
C VAL A 128 -15.59 5.63 2.32
N CYS A 129 -14.28 5.59 2.54
CA CYS A 129 -13.48 4.37 2.32
C CYS A 129 -13.97 3.21 3.20
N ARG A 130 -14.21 3.48 4.49
CA ARG A 130 -14.76 2.50 5.44
C ARG A 130 -16.14 1.99 5.04
N LYS A 131 -17.05 2.88 4.62
CA LYS A 131 -18.38 2.53 4.09
C LYS A 131 -18.28 1.54 2.94
N ASN A 132 -17.27 1.70 2.09
CA ASN A 132 -17.01 0.83 0.93
C ASN A 132 -16.04 -0.33 1.21
N LYS A 133 -15.64 -0.55 2.48
CA LYS A 133 -14.72 -1.61 2.91
C LYS A 133 -13.34 -1.53 2.23
N VAL A 134 -12.90 -0.32 1.89
CA VAL A 134 -11.57 -0.03 1.34
C VAL A 134 -10.66 0.40 2.49
N PRO A 135 -9.60 -0.36 2.82
CA PRO A 135 -8.63 0.05 3.82
C PRO A 135 -7.92 1.33 3.39
N ILE A 136 -7.82 2.28 4.30
CA ILE A 136 -7.07 3.51 4.12
C ILE A 136 -6.17 3.71 5.33
N ASP A 137 -4.88 3.87 5.06
CA ASP A 137 -3.84 4.10 6.04
C ASP A 137 -2.73 4.85 5.31
N SER A 138 -2.74 6.18 5.44
CA SER A 138 -1.75 7.06 4.83
C SER A 138 -1.49 8.22 5.77
N LEU A 139 -0.30 8.80 5.69
CA LEU A 139 0.00 10.08 6.33
C LEU A 139 0.35 11.07 5.24
N ALA A 140 -0.23 12.27 5.35
CA ALA A 140 -0.03 13.30 4.37
C ALA A 140 1.46 13.64 4.24
N ARG A 141 1.94 13.78 3.01
CA ARG A 141 3.31 14.19 2.67
C ARG A 141 3.33 15.11 1.46
N GLN A 142 4.41 15.87 1.32
CA GLN A 142 4.63 16.66 0.11
C GLN A 142 5.28 15.80 -0.97
N VAL A 143 4.97 16.10 -2.24
CA VAL A 143 5.70 15.56 -3.38
C VAL A 143 7.17 15.97 -3.29
N ALA A 144 8.07 15.01 -3.45
CA ALA A 144 9.51 15.22 -3.53
C ALA A 144 10.00 15.07 -4.98
N THR A 145 11.11 15.71 -5.34
CA THR A 145 11.70 15.57 -6.68
C THR A 145 12.13 14.14 -7.00
N SER A 146 12.48 13.35 -5.98
CA SER A 146 12.78 11.92 -6.10
C SER A 146 11.57 11.09 -6.53
N ASP A 147 10.33 11.57 -6.29
CA ASP A 147 9.12 10.85 -6.71
C ASP A 147 9.06 10.70 -8.24
N PHE A 148 9.57 11.69 -8.99
CA PHE A 148 9.62 11.65 -10.46
C PHE A 148 10.59 10.61 -11.03
N ILE A 149 11.40 9.99 -10.17
CA ILE A 149 12.35 8.92 -10.53
C ILE A 149 11.86 7.59 -9.95
N ASN A 150 11.32 7.62 -8.73
CA ASN A 150 10.90 6.42 -8.02
C ASN A 150 9.58 5.84 -8.53
N PHE A 151 8.69 6.66 -9.09
CA PHE A 151 7.39 6.23 -9.60
C PHE A 151 7.38 6.13 -11.13
N THR A 152 6.61 5.17 -11.64
CA THR A 152 6.36 4.99 -13.07
C THR A 152 5.32 6.01 -13.55
N TYR A 153 4.29 6.24 -12.75
CA TYR A 153 3.19 7.16 -13.04
C TYR A 153 2.94 8.13 -11.89
N ILE A 154 2.71 9.39 -12.20
CA ILE A 154 2.24 10.41 -11.26
C ILE A 154 0.90 10.94 -11.77
N LEU A 155 -0.16 10.71 -11.00
CA LEU A 155 -1.54 10.97 -11.37
C LEU A 155 -2.06 12.22 -10.65
N ALA A 156 -2.19 13.32 -11.38
CA ALA A 156 -2.71 14.58 -10.86
C ALA A 156 -4.24 14.54 -10.75
N SER A 157 -4.79 14.91 -9.59
CA SER A 157 -6.23 14.95 -9.36
C SER A 157 -6.93 16.02 -10.18
N ASP A 158 -6.30 17.17 -10.37
CA ASP A 158 -6.80 18.28 -11.18
C ASP A 158 -5.69 19.00 -11.96
N GLU A 159 -6.08 19.97 -12.78
CA GLU A 159 -5.15 20.71 -13.64
C GLU A 159 -4.21 21.66 -12.89
N ASN A 160 -4.60 22.14 -11.70
CA ASN A 160 -3.68 22.90 -10.86
C ASN A 160 -2.58 21.98 -10.32
N ASN A 161 -2.95 20.77 -9.88
CA ASN A 161 -1.99 19.78 -9.43
C ASN A 161 -1.03 19.38 -10.55
N LEU A 162 -1.56 19.15 -11.77
CA LEU A 162 -0.72 18.83 -12.94
C LEU A 162 0.28 19.96 -13.23
N ARG A 163 -0.19 21.21 -13.32
CA ARG A 163 0.70 22.36 -13.53
C ARG A 163 1.76 22.50 -12.44
N ASN A 164 1.41 22.27 -11.18
CA ASN A 164 2.37 22.35 -10.08
C ASN A 164 3.41 21.23 -10.15
N LEU A 165 3.01 20.01 -10.50
CA LEU A 165 3.93 18.89 -10.72
C LEU A 165 4.92 19.19 -11.85
N GLU A 166 4.44 19.68 -12.99
CA GLU A 166 5.32 20.02 -14.13
C GLU A 166 6.32 21.14 -13.80
N ARG A 167 5.95 22.08 -12.93
CA ARG A 167 6.87 23.15 -12.47
C ARG A 167 8.02 22.63 -11.61
N ILE A 168 7.80 21.56 -10.83
CA ILE A 168 8.81 21.01 -9.92
C ILE A 168 9.51 19.77 -10.49
N ARG A 169 9.07 19.29 -11.67
CA ARG A 169 9.62 18.10 -12.31
C ARG A 169 11.10 18.31 -12.64
N PRO A 170 12.01 17.45 -12.15
CA PRO A 170 13.41 17.55 -12.49
C PRO A 170 13.65 17.05 -13.93
N SER A 171 14.72 17.53 -14.57
CA SER A 171 15.06 17.17 -15.96
C SER A 171 15.34 15.67 -16.16
N ASN A 172 15.78 14.97 -15.11
CA ASN A 172 16.00 13.53 -15.11
C ASN A 172 14.78 12.71 -14.64
N GLY A 173 13.62 13.35 -14.45
CA GLY A 173 12.39 12.68 -14.03
C GLY A 173 11.80 11.80 -15.13
N THR A 174 11.80 10.48 -14.90
CA THR A 174 11.34 9.45 -15.85
C THR A 174 9.85 9.14 -15.74
N ALA A 175 9.18 9.57 -14.66
CA ALA A 175 7.78 9.30 -14.44
C ALA A 175 6.88 9.90 -15.55
N THR A 176 5.84 9.16 -15.92
CA THR A 176 4.73 9.68 -16.74
C THR A 176 3.79 10.49 -15.85
N VAL A 177 3.79 11.80 -16.02
CA VAL A 177 2.94 12.73 -15.25
C VAL A 177 1.71 13.08 -16.09
N ARG A 178 0.50 12.79 -15.58
CA ARG A 178 -0.76 13.03 -16.31
C ARG A 178 -1.89 13.44 -15.38
N LEU A 179 -2.88 14.15 -15.93
CA LEU A 179 -4.19 14.27 -15.30
C LEU A 179 -4.81 12.88 -15.17
N TRP A 180 -5.23 12.48 -13.97
CA TRP A 180 -5.83 11.15 -13.77
C TRP A 180 -7.12 10.99 -14.57
N GLY A 181 -7.93 12.05 -14.67
CA GLY A 181 -9.12 12.11 -15.52
C GLY A 181 -8.89 11.71 -16.98
N SER A 182 -7.66 11.86 -17.50
CA SER A 182 -7.34 11.59 -18.91
C SER A 182 -7.45 10.10 -19.31
N TYR A 183 -7.51 9.18 -18.34
CA TYR A 183 -7.73 7.76 -18.62
C TYR A 183 -9.19 7.40 -18.91
N LEU A 184 -10.15 8.31 -18.68
CA LEU A 184 -11.58 8.04 -18.87
C LEU A 184 -12.29 9.11 -19.70
N ASP A 185 -12.32 10.35 -19.22
CA ASP A 185 -13.16 11.41 -19.82
C ASP A 185 -12.52 12.81 -19.79
N ASN A 186 -11.24 12.90 -19.45
CA ASN A 186 -10.47 14.14 -19.30
C ASN A 186 -11.03 15.11 -18.25
N LYS A 187 -11.87 14.65 -17.31
CA LYS A 187 -12.39 15.53 -16.24
C LYS A 187 -11.52 15.47 -14.98
N PRO A 188 -11.27 16.62 -14.34
CA PRO A 188 -10.59 16.65 -13.05
C PRO A 188 -11.46 16.00 -11.95
N ILE A 189 -10.81 15.54 -10.89
CA ILE A 189 -11.47 15.13 -9.65
C ILE A 189 -11.72 16.40 -8.82
N PRO A 190 -12.98 16.81 -8.61
CA PRO A 190 -13.31 18.03 -7.89
C PRO A 190 -12.87 17.94 -6.43
N ASP A 191 -12.44 19.05 -5.85
CA ASP A 191 -12.07 19.10 -4.44
C ASP A 191 -13.33 19.02 -3.56
N PRO A 192 -13.50 17.97 -2.72
CA PRO A 192 -14.68 17.81 -1.90
C PRO A 192 -14.62 18.62 -0.60
N TYR A 193 -13.49 19.24 -0.25
CA TYR A 193 -13.21 19.74 1.10
C TYR A 193 -14.24 20.77 1.60
N TYR A 194 -14.64 21.71 0.74
CA TYR A 194 -15.66 22.72 1.03
C TYR A 194 -17.09 22.26 0.69
N GLY A 195 -17.25 21.02 0.24
CA GLY A 195 -18.54 20.40 -0.03
C GLY A 195 -19.10 19.63 1.17
N GLY A 196 -20.40 19.34 1.13
CA GLY A 196 -21.02 18.38 2.04
C GLY A 196 -20.61 16.92 1.74
N LEU A 197 -21.07 15.97 2.54
CA LEU A 197 -20.70 14.54 2.44
C LEU A 197 -20.90 13.95 1.04
N GLY A 198 -21.92 14.38 0.29
CA GLY A 198 -22.16 13.89 -1.07
C GLY A 198 -21.05 14.22 -2.08
N GLY A 199 -20.12 15.13 -1.76
CA GLY A 199 -18.92 15.36 -2.55
C GLY A 199 -17.91 14.22 -2.44
N PHE A 200 -17.76 13.64 -1.24
CA PHE A 200 -16.79 12.58 -0.99
C PHE A 200 -17.20 11.25 -1.64
N ASP A 201 -18.50 10.89 -1.60
CA ASP A 201 -19.01 9.71 -2.32
C ASP A 201 -18.76 9.82 -3.83
N LYS A 202 -18.98 11.00 -4.43
CA LYS A 202 -18.71 11.22 -5.87
C LYS A 202 -17.24 11.10 -6.22
N VAL A 203 -16.34 11.61 -5.37
CA VAL A 203 -14.90 11.47 -5.55
C VAL A 203 -14.49 9.99 -5.47
N TYR A 204 -15.08 9.24 -4.54
CA TYR A 204 -14.84 7.80 -4.43
C TYR A 204 -15.24 7.06 -5.72
N ASP A 205 -16.45 7.30 -6.22
CA ASP A 205 -16.93 6.68 -7.47
C ASP A 205 -16.03 7.05 -8.65
N GLN A 206 -15.58 8.31 -8.73
CA GLN A 206 -14.65 8.76 -9.75
C GLN A 206 -13.28 8.05 -9.63
N CYS A 207 -12.74 7.91 -8.41
CA CYS A 207 -11.52 7.13 -8.18
C CYS A 207 -11.68 5.67 -8.63
N VAL A 208 -12.81 5.01 -8.35
CA VAL A 208 -13.03 3.62 -8.79
C VAL A 208 -13.02 3.51 -10.31
N ASN A 209 -13.75 4.40 -11.01
CA ASN A 209 -13.82 4.38 -12.47
C ASN A 209 -12.45 4.68 -13.11
N LEU A 210 -11.74 5.69 -12.59
CA LEU A 210 -10.41 6.06 -13.08
C LEU A 210 -9.36 5.01 -12.76
N SER A 211 -9.44 4.31 -11.62
CA SER A 211 -8.55 3.18 -11.31
C SER A 211 -8.72 2.04 -12.30
N ASN A 212 -9.95 1.68 -12.66
CA ASN A 212 -10.19 0.64 -13.66
C ASN A 212 -9.65 1.05 -15.03
N ALA A 213 -9.98 2.27 -15.49
CA ALA A 213 -9.53 2.75 -16.79
C ALA A 213 -8.00 2.90 -16.88
N PHE A 214 -7.36 3.39 -15.81
CA PHE A 214 -5.91 3.44 -15.69
C PHE A 214 -5.29 2.05 -15.82
N LEU A 215 -5.74 1.08 -15.02
CA LEU A 215 -5.22 -0.29 -15.03
C LEU A 215 -5.45 -0.97 -16.39
N ASP A 216 -6.58 -0.73 -17.05
CA ASP A 216 -6.86 -1.23 -18.40
C ASP A 216 -5.88 -0.68 -19.45
N GLU A 217 -5.37 0.55 -19.28
CA GLU A 217 -4.39 1.13 -20.19
C GLU A 217 -2.98 0.58 -19.94
N VAL A 218 -2.58 0.47 -18.68
CA VAL A 218 -1.16 0.19 -18.32
C VAL A 218 -0.81 -1.29 -18.19
N THR A 219 -1.79 -2.20 -18.24
CA THR A 219 -1.56 -3.65 -18.20
C THR A 219 -1.87 -4.37 -19.51
N LYS A 220 -1.95 -3.65 -20.62
CA LYS A 220 -2.14 -4.21 -21.97
C LYS A 220 -0.86 -4.81 -22.54
#